data_AF-A0A3P7ID00-F1
#
_entry.id   AF-A0A3P7ID00-F1
#
_cell.length_a   1.000
_cell.length_b   1.000
_cell.length_c   1.000
_cell.angle_alpha   90.00
_cell.angle_beta   90.00
_cell.angle_gamma   90.00
#
_symmetry.space_group_name_H-M   'P 1'
#
loop_
_entity.id
_entity.type
_entity.pdbx_description
1 polymer ?
#
loop_
_entity_poly.entity_id
_entity_poly.type
_entity_poly.pdbx_seq_one_letter_code
_entity_poly.pdbx_strand_id
1 'polypeptide(L)'
;MFSDCFGARMLLSVLTVVTGEWRSSSLQLLKQLLLLASTDQYVAGVIQVISQVPPQQQLEFNVDLLKTVLGVLRESHKVRVQFRKTGGYLGLITMLLGLEGAFSQIDGAGGTVPAEAVELLDFIHLIFKVLTISMRFEPSNAKYFSVEVNWDSITTVLRLTGAFGESTAVDVVQPEWKLQGSDLKNELAACHSVFKMDEEVQAGSIPAGMPPSIFFASYIIRLLFNMALDNYEKMSSDVTWTSSEGSLEECIVSWTSSVLVHPGAVQSILSLLPSIYSENVKWLVSAQYYCGLLLKALLKPERNQQLMCQVDMPKHLLSIASKLFLCENHILLHPFYYVLERLSYQSMQPSQLRHFLRLDLPLCCRNLDETENEEPIRSNEGGPVPLQ
;
A
#
# COMPACT_ATOMS: atom_id res chain seq x y z
N MET A 1 -11.11 -7.46 41.09
CA MET A 1 -10.83 -6.22 41.84
C MET A 1 -10.51 -5.04 40.93
N PHE A 2 -9.42 -5.02 40.14
CA PHE A 2 -9.14 -3.86 39.27
C PHE A 2 -10.24 -3.65 38.22
N SER A 3 -10.71 -4.71 37.55
CA SER A 3 -11.86 -4.66 36.63
C SER A 3 -13.15 -4.12 37.27
N ASP A 4 -13.33 -4.36 38.57
CA ASP A 4 -14.57 -4.10 39.30
C ASP A 4 -14.56 -2.69 39.91
N CYS A 5 -13.39 -2.08 40.09
CA CYS A 5 -13.21 -0.74 40.64
C CYS A 5 -12.78 0.31 39.59
N PHE A 6 -12.02 -0.11 38.56
CA PHE A 6 -11.48 0.73 37.49
C PHE A 6 -11.68 0.01 36.15
N GLY A 7 -12.84 0.24 35.53
CA GLY A 7 -13.17 -0.34 34.23
C GLY A 7 -12.26 0.17 33.10
N ALA A 8 -12.21 -0.56 31.99
CA ALA A 8 -11.43 -0.21 30.80
C ALA A 8 -11.60 1.25 30.36
N ARG A 9 -12.84 1.76 30.41
CA ARG A 9 -13.18 3.14 30.03
C ARG A 9 -12.47 4.21 30.87
N MET A 10 -12.36 4.01 32.18
CA MET A 10 -11.73 5.01 33.07
C MET A 10 -10.23 5.11 32.80
N LEU A 11 -9.53 3.98 32.70
CA LEU A 11 -8.10 3.96 32.37
C LEU A 11 -7.84 4.64 31.02
N LEU A 12 -8.68 4.36 30.03
CA LEU A 12 -8.57 4.93 28.70
C LEU A 12 -8.86 6.45 28.68
N SER A 13 -9.83 6.92 29.46
CA SER A 13 -10.07 8.37 29.63
C SER A 13 -8.92 9.09 30.33
N VAL A 14 -8.25 8.42 31.26
CA VAL A 14 -7.06 8.99 31.91
C VAL A 14 -5.93 9.09 30.90
N LEU A 15 -5.71 8.04 30.10
CA LEU A 15 -4.68 7.97 29.07
C LEU A 15 -4.77 9.10 28.03
N THR A 16 -5.98 9.56 27.69
CA THR A 16 -6.18 10.69 26.77
C THR A 16 -5.79 12.06 27.35
N VAL A 17 -5.61 12.16 28.68
CA VAL A 17 -5.34 13.43 29.37
C VAL A 17 -3.92 13.48 29.94
N VAL A 18 -3.38 12.35 30.42
CA VAL A 18 -2.05 12.33 31.05
C VAL A 18 -0.91 12.37 30.02
N THR A 19 0.21 12.99 30.42
CA THR A 19 1.43 13.15 29.61
C THR A 19 2.65 12.63 30.37
N GLY A 20 3.79 12.45 29.68
CA GLY A 20 5.07 12.08 30.30
C GLY A 20 5.05 10.75 31.05
N GLU A 21 5.68 10.71 32.23
CA GLU A 21 5.83 9.49 33.05
C GLU A 21 4.50 8.84 33.45
N TRP A 22 3.46 9.65 33.67
CA TRP A 22 2.12 9.16 33.99
C TRP A 22 1.48 8.42 32.82
N ARG A 23 1.68 8.91 31.59
CA ARG A 23 1.24 8.20 30.39
C ARG A 23 2.00 6.88 30.24
N SER A 24 3.31 6.92 30.36
CA SER A 24 4.17 5.71 30.27
C SER A 24 3.73 4.63 31.26
N SER A 25 3.54 5.00 32.53
CA SER A 25 3.10 4.08 33.59
C SER A 25 1.69 3.53 33.34
N SER A 26 0.77 4.38 32.86
CA SER A 26 -0.61 3.99 32.54
C SER A 26 -0.67 3.04 31.34
N LEU A 27 0.18 3.26 30.32
CA LEU A 27 0.30 2.38 29.17
C LEU A 27 0.92 1.03 29.55
N GLN A 28 1.87 1.00 30.48
CA GLN A 28 2.42 -0.25 31.00
C GLN A 28 1.35 -1.06 31.74
N LEU A 29 0.52 -0.41 32.55
CA LEU A 29 -0.63 -1.05 33.18
C LEU A 29 -1.63 -1.57 32.14
N LEU A 30 -1.98 -0.75 31.13
CA LEU A 30 -2.84 -1.17 30.02
C LEU A 30 -2.26 -2.38 29.29
N LYS A 31 -0.95 -2.41 29.03
CA LYS A 31 -0.25 -3.55 28.42
C LYS A 31 -0.50 -4.84 29.21
N GLN A 32 -0.32 -4.81 30.53
CA GLN A 32 -0.55 -5.98 31.38
C GLN A 32 -2.01 -6.42 31.36
N LEU A 33 -2.96 -5.46 31.39
CA LEU A 33 -4.38 -5.76 31.33
C LEU A 33 -4.77 -6.40 29.99
N LEU A 34 -4.26 -5.91 28.86
CA LEU A 34 -4.50 -6.48 27.54
C LEU A 34 -3.99 -7.94 27.44
N LEU A 35 -2.86 -8.25 28.07
CA LEU A 35 -2.29 -9.60 28.06
C LEU A 35 -3.04 -10.56 28.99
N LEU A 36 -3.38 -10.11 30.20
CA LEU A 36 -3.86 -10.97 31.29
C LEU A 36 -5.39 -11.06 31.39
N ALA A 37 -6.13 -10.01 31.00
CA ALA A 37 -7.58 -9.97 31.20
C ALA A 37 -8.29 -11.07 30.42
N SER A 38 -9.19 -11.81 31.06
CA SER A 38 -9.97 -12.89 30.43
C SER A 38 -10.94 -12.38 29.35
N THR A 39 -11.47 -11.17 29.53
CA THR A 39 -12.43 -10.50 28.65
C THR A 39 -11.75 -9.65 27.57
N ASP A 40 -12.46 -9.36 26.48
CA ASP A 40 -12.02 -8.46 25.39
C ASP A 40 -12.31 -6.97 25.63
N GLN A 41 -12.92 -6.61 26.77
CA GLN A 41 -13.34 -5.22 27.08
C GLN A 41 -12.23 -4.17 26.95
N TYR A 42 -10.98 -4.52 27.30
CA TYR A 42 -9.84 -3.60 27.21
C TYR A 42 -9.41 -3.40 25.76
N VAL A 43 -9.40 -4.46 24.95
CA VAL A 43 -9.13 -4.36 23.51
C VAL A 43 -10.22 -3.53 22.85
N ALA A 44 -11.50 -3.82 23.12
CA ALA A 44 -12.63 -3.05 22.60
C ALA A 44 -12.56 -1.57 22.98
N GLY A 45 -12.22 -1.27 24.25
CA GLY A 45 -12.03 0.11 24.69
C GLY A 45 -10.88 0.81 23.96
N VAL A 46 -9.73 0.14 23.78
CA VAL A 46 -8.61 0.70 23.01
C VAL A 46 -9.03 1.00 21.57
N ILE A 47 -9.74 0.09 20.90
CA ILE A 47 -10.23 0.32 19.53
C ILE A 47 -11.20 1.50 19.47
N GLN A 48 -12.06 1.65 20.49
CA GLN A 48 -12.95 2.80 20.59
C GLN A 48 -12.17 4.11 20.66
N VAL A 49 -11.13 4.20 21.49
CA VAL A 49 -10.27 5.40 21.58
C VAL A 49 -9.55 5.67 20.26
N ILE A 50 -8.96 4.62 19.67
CA ILE A 50 -8.28 4.68 18.36
C ILE A 50 -9.18 5.28 17.28
N SER A 51 -10.48 4.98 17.32
CA SER A 51 -11.44 5.43 16.30
C SER A 51 -12.00 6.83 16.58
N GLN A 52 -11.83 7.36 17.80
CA GLN A 52 -12.43 8.63 18.24
C GLN A 52 -11.43 9.78 18.32
N VAL A 53 -10.13 9.50 18.46
CA VAL A 53 -9.10 10.53 18.62
C VAL A 53 -8.39 10.75 17.28
N PRO A 54 -8.62 11.87 16.58
CA PRO A 54 -8.01 12.13 15.27
C PRO A 54 -6.47 12.20 15.39
N PRO A 55 -5.71 11.45 14.56
CA PRO A 55 -4.25 11.44 14.63
C PRO A 55 -3.61 12.82 14.44
N GLN A 56 -4.16 13.66 13.55
CA GLN A 56 -3.66 15.01 13.31
C GLN A 56 -3.78 15.96 14.52
N GLN A 57 -4.62 15.63 15.53
CA GLN A 57 -4.79 16.45 16.74
C GLN A 57 -3.96 15.97 17.92
N GLN A 58 -3.75 14.65 18.04
CA GLN A 58 -3.02 14.03 19.15
C GLN A 58 -2.11 12.90 18.65
N LEU A 59 -1.16 13.24 17.77
CA LEU A 59 -0.30 12.24 17.12
C LEU A 59 0.55 11.47 18.13
N GLU A 60 1.20 12.16 19.06
CA GLU A 60 2.05 11.57 20.10
C GLU A 60 1.29 10.50 20.90
N PHE A 61 0.06 10.81 21.33
CA PHE A 61 -0.79 9.85 22.05
C PHE A 61 -1.16 8.64 21.19
N ASN A 62 -1.55 8.87 19.94
CA ASN A 62 -1.90 7.79 19.02
C ASN A 62 -0.70 6.88 18.74
N VAL A 63 0.51 7.45 18.60
CA VAL A 63 1.77 6.70 18.47
C VAL A 63 2.04 5.85 19.71
N ASP A 64 1.95 6.43 20.91
CA ASP A 64 2.20 5.72 22.17
C ASP A 64 1.22 4.56 22.39
N LEU A 65 -0.07 4.81 22.13
CA LEU A 65 -1.13 3.80 22.23
C LEU A 65 -0.90 2.68 21.22
N LEU A 66 -0.61 3.02 19.96
CA LEU A 66 -0.45 2.04 18.89
C LEU A 66 0.85 1.23 19.05
N LYS A 67 1.93 1.81 19.58
CA LYS A 67 3.14 1.08 20.02
C LYS A 67 2.81 0.07 21.13
N THR A 68 1.96 0.44 22.08
CA THR A 68 1.49 -0.47 23.14
C THR A 68 0.69 -1.63 22.56
N VAL A 69 -0.25 -1.35 21.65
CA VAL A 69 -1.03 -2.36 20.91
C VAL A 69 -0.13 -3.30 20.11
N LEU A 70 0.83 -2.75 19.36
CA LEU A 70 1.81 -3.53 18.61
C LEU A 70 2.58 -4.49 19.53
N GLY A 71 3.02 -4.01 20.70
CA GLY A 71 3.72 -4.83 21.70
C GLY A 71 2.91 -6.04 22.16
N VAL A 72 1.64 -5.86 22.52
CA VAL A 72 0.79 -6.97 22.98
C VAL A 72 0.39 -7.93 21.87
N LEU A 73 0.23 -7.45 20.63
CA LEU A 73 -0.06 -8.30 19.47
C LEU A 73 1.11 -9.21 19.11
N ARG A 74 2.35 -8.75 19.33
CA ARG A 74 3.56 -9.60 19.17
C ARG A 74 3.57 -10.74 20.19
N GLU A 75 3.18 -10.44 21.43
CA GLU A 75 3.31 -11.37 22.56
C GLU A 75 2.14 -12.36 22.67
N SER A 76 0.95 -12.05 22.14
CA SER A 76 -0.25 -12.85 22.43
C SER A 76 -1.15 -13.10 21.22
N HIS A 77 -1.24 -14.38 20.81
CA HIS A 77 -2.25 -14.88 19.87
C HIS A 77 -3.67 -14.48 20.27
N LYS A 78 -3.99 -14.61 21.57
CA LYS A 78 -5.30 -14.26 22.10
C LYS A 78 -5.64 -12.79 21.81
N VAL A 79 -4.69 -11.88 21.99
CA VAL A 79 -4.89 -10.47 21.70
C VAL A 79 -5.09 -10.24 20.21
N ARG A 80 -4.37 -10.96 19.33
CA ARG A 80 -4.62 -10.90 17.86
C ARG A 80 -6.05 -11.34 17.51
N VAL A 81 -6.56 -12.40 18.14
CA VAL A 81 -7.94 -12.85 17.93
C VAL A 81 -8.95 -11.83 18.44
N GLN A 82 -8.73 -11.27 19.62
CA GLN A 82 -9.60 -10.23 20.19
C GLN A 82 -9.58 -8.97 19.32
N PHE A 83 -8.41 -8.53 18.88
CA PHE A 83 -8.24 -7.37 18.00
C PHE A 83 -9.10 -7.46 16.74
N ARG A 84 -9.14 -8.63 16.09
CA ARG A 84 -10.07 -8.87 14.98
C ARG A 84 -11.53 -8.73 15.43
N LYS A 85 -11.92 -9.47 16.47
CA LYS A 85 -13.32 -9.55 16.93
C LYS A 85 -13.88 -8.20 17.39
N THR A 86 -13.04 -7.32 17.92
CA THR A 86 -13.43 -6.00 18.41
C THR A 86 -13.28 -4.90 17.36
N GLY A 87 -13.10 -5.24 16.08
CA GLY A 87 -13.04 -4.25 14.99
C GLY A 87 -11.72 -3.49 14.87
N GLY A 88 -10.60 -4.03 15.39
CA GLY A 88 -9.32 -3.35 15.40
C GLY A 88 -8.81 -2.94 14.02
N TYR A 89 -9.08 -3.75 12.99
CA TYR A 89 -8.74 -3.40 11.60
C TYR A 89 -9.47 -2.15 11.12
N LEU A 90 -10.77 -2.03 11.39
CA LEU A 90 -11.56 -0.84 11.04
C LEU A 90 -11.07 0.39 11.81
N GLY A 91 -10.64 0.22 13.06
CA GLY A 91 -9.98 1.28 13.82
C GLY A 91 -8.70 1.78 13.14
N LEU A 92 -7.87 0.88 12.60
CA LEU A 92 -6.66 1.27 11.85
C LEU A 92 -6.99 1.97 10.52
N ILE A 93 -8.02 1.53 9.81
CA ILE A 93 -8.50 2.24 8.61
C ILE A 93 -9.01 3.64 8.98
N THR A 94 -9.70 3.79 10.11
CA THR A 94 -10.16 5.09 10.62
C THR A 94 -8.98 6.00 10.97
N MET A 95 -7.89 5.47 11.54
CA MET A 95 -6.67 6.25 11.76
C MET A 95 -6.04 6.73 10.46
N LEU A 96 -5.96 5.88 9.44
CA LEU A 96 -5.46 6.29 8.11
C LEU A 96 -6.37 7.36 7.48
N LEU A 97 -7.69 7.20 7.59
CA LEU A 97 -8.65 8.20 7.14
C LEU A 97 -8.48 9.53 7.88
N GLY A 98 -8.14 9.49 9.17
CA GLY A 98 -7.82 10.68 9.96
C GLY A 98 -6.57 11.44 9.50
N LEU A 99 -5.82 10.92 8.51
CA LEU A 99 -4.73 11.59 7.81
C LEU A 99 -5.17 12.22 6.48
N GLU A 100 -6.48 12.34 6.24
CA GLU A 100 -7.01 13.00 5.05
C GLU A 100 -6.38 14.38 4.84
N GLY A 101 -5.93 14.63 3.62
CA GLY A 101 -5.29 15.88 3.21
C GLY A 101 -3.89 16.13 3.78
N ALA A 102 -3.35 15.25 4.64
CA ALA A 102 -2.10 15.47 5.36
C ALA A 102 -0.89 15.80 4.47
N PHE A 103 -0.85 15.27 3.24
CA PHE A 103 0.24 15.49 2.29
C PHE A 103 -0.13 16.42 1.12
N SER A 104 -1.29 17.08 1.20
CA SER A 104 -1.72 18.03 0.18
C SER A 104 -0.92 19.32 0.28
N GLN A 105 -0.41 19.82 -0.85
CA GLN A 105 0.22 21.15 -0.97
C GLN A 105 1.43 21.35 -0.03
N ILE A 106 2.23 20.30 0.20
CA ILE A 106 3.49 20.43 0.93
C ILE A 106 4.58 20.94 -0.03
N ASP A 107 4.97 22.20 0.15
CA ASP A 107 6.08 22.81 -0.57
C ASP A 107 7.43 22.32 -0.02
N GLY A 108 8.13 21.48 -0.78
CA GLY A 108 9.47 20.97 -0.44
C GLY A 108 10.59 21.96 -0.78
N ALA A 109 10.42 23.24 -0.44
CA ALA A 109 11.26 24.35 -0.91
C ALA A 109 12.75 24.27 -0.50
N GLY A 110 13.19 23.23 0.23
CA GLY A 110 14.57 23.05 0.68
C GLY A 110 15.17 21.66 0.44
N GLY A 111 14.54 20.80 -0.37
CA GLY A 111 14.99 19.41 -0.52
C GLY A 111 14.74 18.55 0.73
N THR A 112 13.90 19.02 1.65
CA THR A 112 13.42 18.27 2.80
C THR A 112 11.91 18.49 2.96
N VAL A 113 11.22 17.53 3.57
CA VAL A 113 9.82 17.70 3.99
C VAL A 113 9.76 18.26 5.43
N PRO A 114 8.64 18.90 5.83
CA PRO A 114 8.43 19.31 7.22
C PRO A 114 8.52 18.13 8.20
N ALA A 115 8.97 18.39 9.44
CA ALA A 115 9.10 17.35 10.46
C ALA A 115 7.76 16.66 10.75
N GLU A 116 6.67 17.42 10.75
CA GLU A 116 5.32 16.89 10.93
C GLU A 116 4.96 15.86 9.85
N ALA A 117 5.36 16.08 8.60
CA ALA A 117 5.12 15.13 7.52
C ALA A 117 5.91 13.82 7.72
N VAL A 118 7.13 13.91 8.26
CA VAL A 118 7.94 12.73 8.63
C VAL A 118 7.25 11.94 9.75
N GLU A 119 6.78 12.61 10.80
CA GLU A 119 6.07 11.96 11.90
C GLU A 119 4.79 11.25 11.43
N LEU A 120 4.07 11.82 10.45
CA LEU A 120 2.91 11.19 9.83
C LEU A 120 3.27 9.98 8.98
N LEU A 121 4.38 10.01 8.23
CA LEU A 121 4.90 8.83 7.51
C LEU A 121 5.30 7.70 8.49
N ASP A 122 5.95 8.04 9.60
CA ASP A 122 6.28 7.11 10.67
C ASP A 122 5.02 6.51 11.31
N PHE A 123 3.98 7.31 11.46
CA PHE A 123 2.69 6.84 11.97
C PHE A 123 1.98 5.90 10.99
N ILE A 124 1.97 6.19 9.68
CA ILE A 124 1.48 5.27 8.64
C ILE A 124 2.27 3.96 8.70
N HIS A 125 3.59 4.04 8.83
CA HIS A 125 4.42 2.84 8.98
C HIS A 125 4.04 2.05 10.24
N LEU A 126 3.82 2.71 11.38
CA LEU A 126 3.37 2.04 12.60
C LEU A 126 2.02 1.33 12.41
N ILE A 127 1.06 1.96 11.71
CA ILE A 127 -0.22 1.33 11.35
C ILE A 127 0.01 0.07 10.52
N PHE A 128 0.85 0.14 9.48
CA PHE A 128 1.18 -1.03 8.65
C PHE A 128 1.87 -2.14 9.47
N LYS A 129 2.74 -1.80 10.43
CA LYS A 129 3.31 -2.78 11.37
C LYS A 129 2.24 -3.49 12.19
N VAL A 130 1.25 -2.75 12.70
CA VAL A 130 0.15 -3.33 13.50
C VAL A 130 -0.73 -4.22 12.64
N LEU A 131 -1.09 -3.78 11.43
CA LEU A 131 -1.82 -4.60 10.44
C LEU A 131 -1.08 -5.93 10.19
N THR A 132 0.19 -5.83 9.84
CA THR A 132 1.04 -6.99 9.51
C THR A 132 1.14 -7.97 10.69
N ILE A 133 1.53 -7.48 11.87
CA ILE A 133 1.69 -8.31 13.06
C ILE A 133 0.38 -8.96 13.53
N SER A 134 -0.74 -8.25 13.42
CA SER A 134 -2.04 -8.79 13.82
C SER A 134 -2.49 -9.96 12.93
N MET A 135 -2.02 -10.02 11.68
CA MET A 135 -2.30 -11.11 10.73
C MET A 135 -1.23 -12.21 10.73
N ARG A 136 0.00 -11.89 11.16
CA ARG A 136 1.14 -12.81 11.13
C ARG A 136 0.87 -14.06 11.96
N PHE A 137 1.09 -15.24 11.34
CA PHE A 137 0.80 -16.56 11.91
C PHE A 137 -0.67 -16.73 12.38
N GLU A 138 -1.59 -15.89 11.89
CA GLU A 138 -3.02 -15.91 12.20
C GLU A 138 -3.86 -15.96 10.92
N PRO A 139 -4.02 -17.13 10.29
CA PRO A 139 -4.71 -17.25 9.00
C PRO A 139 -6.17 -16.76 9.05
N SER A 140 -6.84 -16.96 10.19
CA SER A 140 -8.21 -16.47 10.40
C SER A 140 -8.29 -14.94 10.45
N ASN A 141 -7.20 -14.25 10.82
CA ASN A 141 -7.12 -12.80 10.81
C ASN A 141 -6.81 -12.29 9.41
N ALA A 142 -5.83 -12.89 8.73
CA ALA A 142 -5.53 -12.57 7.33
C ALA A 142 -6.75 -12.74 6.43
N LYS A 143 -7.49 -13.86 6.57
CA LYS A 143 -8.72 -14.11 5.81
C LYS A 143 -9.82 -13.11 6.12
N TYR A 144 -10.01 -12.76 7.40
CA TYR A 144 -10.99 -11.72 7.77
C TYR A 144 -10.62 -10.38 7.15
N PHE A 145 -9.34 -9.99 7.21
CA PHE A 145 -8.89 -8.75 6.62
C PHE A 145 -9.16 -8.71 5.12
N SER A 146 -8.81 -9.77 4.39
CA SER A 146 -9.02 -9.82 2.94
C SER A 146 -10.49 -9.78 2.52
N VAL A 147 -11.40 -10.38 3.31
CA VAL A 147 -12.82 -10.53 2.94
C VAL A 147 -13.69 -9.40 3.49
N GLU A 148 -13.53 -9.06 4.77
CA GLU A 148 -14.43 -8.15 5.48
C GLU A 148 -13.93 -6.71 5.50
N VAL A 149 -12.61 -6.51 5.56
CA VAL A 149 -12.02 -5.17 5.59
C VAL A 149 -11.65 -4.71 4.18
N ASN A 150 -11.11 -5.64 3.39
CA ASN A 150 -10.64 -5.44 2.03
C ASN A 150 -9.43 -4.48 1.91
N TRP A 151 -8.48 -4.84 1.07
CA TRP A 151 -7.32 -4.02 0.71
C TRP A 151 -7.70 -2.74 -0.07
N ASP A 152 -8.85 -2.74 -0.74
CA ASP A 152 -9.40 -1.56 -1.39
C ASP A 152 -9.68 -0.42 -0.39
N SER A 153 -10.03 -0.76 0.85
CA SER A 153 -10.21 0.21 1.93
C SER A 153 -8.91 0.94 2.25
N ILE A 154 -7.77 0.22 2.35
CA ILE A 154 -6.45 0.83 2.54
C ILE A 154 -6.11 1.73 1.35
N THR A 155 -6.30 1.22 0.14
CA THR A 155 -5.99 1.95 -1.10
C THR A 155 -6.76 3.27 -1.16
N THR A 156 -8.05 3.22 -0.82
CA THR A 156 -8.93 4.39 -0.84
C THR A 156 -8.50 5.42 0.19
N VAL A 157 -8.29 5.03 1.46
CA VAL A 157 -7.86 5.99 2.49
C VAL A 157 -6.46 6.55 2.21
N LEU A 158 -5.56 5.77 1.62
CA LEU A 158 -4.25 6.26 1.21
C LEU A 158 -4.34 7.34 0.12
N ARG A 159 -5.28 7.24 -0.82
CA ARG A 159 -5.54 8.33 -1.78
C ARG A 159 -6.03 9.59 -1.08
N LEU A 160 -6.92 9.46 -0.10
CA LEU A 160 -7.46 10.60 0.66
C LEU A 160 -6.40 11.33 1.48
N THR A 161 -5.25 10.71 1.79
CA THR A 161 -4.16 11.41 2.49
C THR A 161 -3.55 12.57 1.69
N GLY A 162 -3.81 12.66 0.38
CA GLY A 162 -3.21 13.65 -0.51
C GLY A 162 -1.82 13.26 -1.03
N ALA A 163 -1.29 12.09 -0.66
CA ALA A 163 -0.04 11.57 -1.23
C ALA A 163 -0.23 10.98 -2.64
N PHE A 164 -1.47 10.71 -3.05
CA PHE A 164 -1.85 10.19 -4.35
C PHE A 164 -3.02 10.99 -4.92
N GLY A 165 -3.16 11.00 -6.24
CA GLY A 165 -4.26 11.63 -6.96
C GLY A 165 -5.44 10.69 -7.18
N GLU A 166 -6.38 11.15 -8.01
CA GLU A 166 -7.66 10.45 -8.21
C GLU A 166 -7.60 9.38 -9.31
N SER A 167 -6.61 9.45 -10.21
CA SER A 167 -6.55 8.55 -11.37
C SER A 167 -6.51 7.08 -10.95
N THR A 168 -7.33 6.25 -11.60
CA THR A 168 -7.46 4.80 -11.39
C THR A 168 -6.98 3.98 -12.57
N ALA A 169 -6.61 4.61 -13.69
CA ALA A 169 -6.19 3.92 -14.91
C ALA A 169 -4.90 4.57 -15.45
N VAL A 170 -4.05 3.75 -16.07
CA VAL A 170 -2.77 4.23 -16.64
C VAL A 170 -3.06 5.25 -17.73
N ASP A 171 -2.42 6.41 -17.61
CA ASP A 171 -2.42 7.41 -18.67
C ASP A 171 -1.51 6.97 -19.81
N VAL A 172 -1.93 7.27 -21.04
CA VAL A 172 -1.25 6.90 -22.29
C VAL A 172 -1.11 8.09 -23.24
N VAL A 173 -1.56 9.28 -22.82
CA VAL A 173 -1.69 10.45 -23.71
C VAL A 173 -0.41 11.27 -23.77
N GLN A 174 0.30 11.41 -22.65
CA GLN A 174 1.47 12.28 -22.56
C GLN A 174 2.65 11.77 -23.42
N PRO A 175 3.39 12.67 -24.10
CA PRO A 175 4.49 12.28 -24.97
C PRO A 175 5.66 11.61 -24.20
N GLU A 176 5.85 11.95 -22.92
CA GLU A 176 6.88 11.40 -22.05
C GLU A 176 6.75 9.89 -21.85
N TRP A 177 5.56 9.31 -22.08
CA TRP A 177 5.36 7.86 -22.04
C TRP A 177 6.15 7.10 -23.11
N LYS A 178 6.63 7.77 -24.15
CA LYS A 178 7.45 7.19 -25.23
C LYS A 178 8.96 7.25 -24.94
N LEU A 179 9.36 7.83 -23.82
CA LEU A 179 10.77 7.88 -23.39
C LEU A 179 11.29 6.48 -23.07
N GLN A 180 12.61 6.33 -23.13
CA GLN A 180 13.31 5.10 -22.75
C GLN A 180 13.85 5.23 -21.33
N GLY A 181 14.14 4.09 -20.68
CA GLY A 181 14.70 4.07 -19.33
C GLY A 181 16.04 4.84 -19.20
N SER A 182 16.82 4.95 -20.29
CA SER A 182 18.03 5.76 -20.35
C SER A 182 17.77 7.25 -20.15
N ASP A 183 16.64 7.76 -20.65
CA ASP A 183 16.27 9.18 -20.62
C ASP A 183 15.80 9.62 -19.21
N LEU A 184 15.44 8.64 -18.38
CA LEU A 184 14.90 8.80 -17.04
C LEU A 184 15.91 8.39 -15.93
N LYS A 185 17.19 8.21 -16.28
CA LYS A 185 18.20 7.66 -15.36
C LYS A 185 18.26 8.38 -14.01
N ASN A 186 18.19 9.72 -14.02
CA ASN A 186 18.31 10.53 -12.81
C ASN A 186 17.07 10.40 -11.93
N GLU A 187 15.89 10.50 -12.54
CA GLU A 187 14.60 10.38 -11.85
C GLU A 187 14.41 8.98 -11.25
N LEU A 188 14.82 7.95 -12.00
CA LEU A 188 14.80 6.57 -11.53
C LEU A 188 15.79 6.34 -10.39
N ALA A 189 16.99 6.92 -10.44
CA ALA A 189 17.96 6.85 -9.34
C ALA A 189 17.44 7.55 -8.07
N ALA A 190 16.72 8.65 -8.21
CA ALA A 190 16.08 9.35 -7.11
C ALA A 190 14.92 8.56 -6.48
N CYS A 191 13.99 8.05 -7.29
CA CYS A 191 12.93 7.14 -6.81
C CYS A 191 13.55 5.96 -6.08
N HIS A 192 14.61 5.40 -6.67
CA HIS A 192 15.35 4.32 -6.09
C HIS A 192 15.95 4.68 -4.71
N SER A 193 16.59 5.86 -4.56
CA SER A 193 17.11 6.33 -3.27
C SER A 193 16.04 6.32 -2.16
N VAL A 194 14.82 6.78 -2.47
CA VAL A 194 13.69 6.70 -1.53
C VAL A 194 13.39 5.26 -1.13
N PHE A 195 13.38 4.34 -2.09
CA PHE A 195 13.16 2.92 -1.81
C PHE A 195 14.28 2.25 -1.01
N LYS A 196 15.49 2.80 -1.02
CA LYS A 196 16.57 2.29 -0.18
C LYS A 196 16.32 2.56 1.31
N MET A 197 15.52 3.60 1.61
CA MET A 197 15.10 3.99 2.96
C MET A 197 16.27 4.22 3.93
N ASP A 198 17.28 4.94 3.44
CA ASP A 198 18.46 5.34 4.21
C ASP A 198 18.07 6.35 5.32
N GLU A 199 18.93 6.55 6.31
CA GLU A 199 18.64 7.43 7.47
C GLU A 199 18.24 8.85 7.05
N GLU A 200 18.86 9.41 6.01
CA GLU A 200 18.51 10.74 5.49
C GLU A 200 17.09 10.79 4.93
N VAL A 201 16.68 9.77 4.16
CA VAL A 201 15.32 9.68 3.60
C VAL A 201 14.30 9.51 4.72
N GLN A 202 14.62 8.69 5.74
CA GLN A 202 13.77 8.53 6.92
C GLN A 202 13.65 9.82 7.73
N ALA A 203 14.69 10.66 7.74
CA ALA A 203 14.66 12.00 8.33
C ALA A 203 13.96 13.05 7.46
N GLY A 204 13.41 12.68 6.30
CA GLY A 204 12.66 13.57 5.42
C GLY A 204 13.47 14.26 4.31
N SER A 205 14.71 13.81 4.06
CA SER A 205 15.51 14.30 2.92
C SER A 205 14.94 13.82 1.59
N ILE A 206 14.70 14.77 0.68
CA ILE A 206 14.16 14.54 -0.65
C ILE A 206 15.34 14.50 -1.65
N PRO A 207 15.46 13.45 -2.48
CA PRO A 207 16.44 13.42 -3.55
C PRO A 207 16.39 14.65 -4.48
N ALA A 208 17.55 15.06 -4.98
CA ALA A 208 17.68 16.28 -5.78
C ALA A 208 16.71 16.32 -6.98
N GLY A 209 15.94 17.40 -7.08
CA GLY A 209 14.98 17.64 -8.17
C GLY A 209 13.66 16.86 -8.06
N MET A 210 13.52 15.97 -7.08
CA MET A 210 12.31 15.16 -6.89
C MET A 210 11.19 16.00 -6.28
N PRO A 211 9.98 16.06 -6.89
CA PRO A 211 8.83 16.73 -6.32
C PRO A 211 8.36 16.03 -5.02
N PRO A 212 7.85 16.78 -4.02
CA PRO A 212 7.34 16.21 -2.78
C PRO A 212 6.21 15.18 -2.99
N SER A 213 5.31 15.41 -3.95
CA SER A 213 4.24 14.45 -4.28
C SER A 213 4.80 13.08 -4.66
N ILE A 214 5.88 13.07 -5.44
CA ILE A 214 6.57 11.84 -5.88
C ILE A 214 7.33 11.21 -4.71
N PHE A 215 7.89 12.02 -3.80
CA PHE A 215 8.53 11.52 -2.58
C PHE A 215 7.53 10.79 -1.69
N PHE A 216 6.40 11.42 -1.34
CA PHE A 216 5.38 10.80 -0.48
C PHE A 216 4.77 9.54 -1.10
N ALA A 217 4.41 9.59 -2.39
CA ALA A 217 3.89 8.42 -3.10
C ALA A 217 4.90 7.26 -3.09
N SER A 218 6.18 7.54 -3.41
CA SER A 218 7.24 6.53 -3.42
C SER A 218 7.51 5.97 -2.02
N TYR A 219 7.49 6.82 -0.99
CA TYR A 219 7.68 6.42 0.40
C TYR A 219 6.58 5.47 0.85
N ILE A 220 5.30 5.82 0.62
CA ILE A 220 4.17 4.96 1.01
C ILE A 220 4.15 3.65 0.21
N ILE A 221 4.45 3.67 -1.08
CA ILE A 221 4.59 2.43 -1.88
C ILE A 221 5.70 1.54 -1.29
N ARG A 222 6.82 2.14 -0.87
CA ARG A 222 7.91 1.41 -0.20
C ARG A 222 7.49 0.80 1.14
N LEU A 223 6.60 1.46 1.90
CA LEU A 223 6.01 0.90 3.11
C LEU A 223 5.05 -0.27 2.81
N LEU A 224 4.20 -0.16 1.78
CA LEU A 224 3.36 -1.25 1.31
C LEU A 224 4.19 -2.44 0.82
N PHE A 225 5.32 -2.17 0.16
CA PHE A 225 6.26 -3.21 -0.27
C PHE A 225 6.85 -3.98 0.92
N ASN A 226 7.23 -3.28 2.00
CA ASN A 226 7.65 -3.95 3.24
C ASN A 226 6.53 -4.81 3.84
N MET A 227 5.30 -4.32 3.84
CA MET A 227 4.15 -5.07 4.30
C MET A 227 3.91 -6.31 3.45
N ALA A 228 3.98 -6.20 2.11
CA ALA A 228 3.81 -7.31 1.19
C ALA A 228 4.76 -8.48 1.47
N LEU A 229 6.01 -8.17 1.84
CA LEU A 229 7.07 -9.14 2.15
C LEU A 229 7.18 -9.48 3.65
N ASP A 230 6.37 -8.85 4.50
CA ASP A 230 6.47 -8.96 5.96
C ASP A 230 7.88 -8.59 6.51
N ASN A 231 8.55 -7.63 5.85
CA ASN A 231 9.93 -7.20 6.16
C ASN A 231 10.00 -5.89 6.96
N TYR A 232 9.13 -5.71 7.96
CA TYR A 232 9.04 -4.45 8.70
C TYR A 232 10.13 -4.29 9.80
N GLU A 233 10.93 -5.33 10.09
CA GLU A 233 12.01 -5.31 11.10
C GLU A 233 13.39 -5.01 10.51
N LYS A 234 13.59 -5.22 9.21
CA LYS A 234 14.85 -4.94 8.49
C LYS A 234 14.59 -3.90 7.40
N MET A 235 14.51 -2.64 7.81
CA MET A 235 14.33 -1.52 6.86
C MET A 235 15.58 -1.29 6.00
N SER A 236 16.76 -1.59 6.56
CA SER A 236 18.03 -1.62 5.86
C SER A 236 18.50 -3.06 5.68
N SER A 237 19.26 -3.31 4.61
CA SER A 237 19.86 -4.61 4.23
C SER A 237 18.90 -5.66 3.66
N ASP A 238 18.77 -5.64 2.33
CA ASP A 238 18.95 -6.80 1.45
C ASP A 238 19.05 -6.32 -0.01
N VAL A 239 19.79 -5.22 -0.23
CA VAL A 239 19.86 -4.58 -1.55
C VAL A 239 21.27 -4.18 -1.91
N THR A 240 21.93 -5.05 -2.65
CA THR A 240 23.17 -4.73 -3.35
C THR A 240 22.82 -4.13 -4.70
N TRP A 241 23.03 -2.82 -4.81
CA TRP A 241 22.93 -2.08 -6.06
C TRP A 241 24.23 -2.27 -6.82
N THR A 242 24.20 -3.07 -7.88
CA THR A 242 25.33 -3.13 -8.81
C THR A 242 25.45 -1.79 -9.54
N SER A 243 26.66 -1.25 -9.54
CA SER A 243 27.00 0.07 -10.06
C SER A 243 26.61 0.29 -11.53
N SER A 244 25.98 1.43 -11.78
CA SER A 244 26.05 2.39 -12.92
C SER A 244 26.14 1.97 -14.39
N GLU A 245 26.42 0.71 -14.74
CA GLU A 245 26.58 0.25 -16.13
C GLU A 245 25.55 -0.80 -16.58
N GLY A 246 24.80 -1.40 -15.65
CA GLY A 246 23.69 -2.30 -15.96
C GLY A 246 22.36 -1.57 -16.19
N SER A 247 21.42 -2.22 -16.89
CA SER A 247 20.05 -1.73 -17.02
C SER A 247 19.40 -1.62 -15.64
N LEU A 248 18.63 -0.56 -15.37
CA LEU A 248 17.88 -0.42 -14.11
C LEU A 248 16.92 -1.61 -13.88
N GLU A 249 16.49 -2.28 -14.96
CA GLU A 249 15.70 -3.52 -14.90
C GLU A 249 16.44 -4.70 -14.25
N GLU A 250 17.78 -4.72 -14.32
CA GLU A 250 18.65 -5.73 -13.71
C GLU A 250 19.00 -5.39 -12.25
N CYS A 251 19.03 -4.10 -11.87
CA CYS A 251 19.33 -3.70 -10.49
C CYS A 251 18.21 -4.01 -9.49
N ILE A 252 16.94 -4.02 -9.93
CA ILE A 252 15.78 -4.35 -9.07
C ILE A 252 15.72 -5.87 -8.76
N VAL A 253 16.62 -6.68 -9.33
CA VAL A 253 16.62 -8.15 -9.21
C VAL A 253 16.97 -8.66 -7.80
N SER A 254 17.66 -7.90 -6.93
CA SER A 254 18.18 -8.46 -5.67
C SER A 254 17.13 -8.83 -4.62
N TRP A 255 15.88 -8.33 -4.70
CA TRP A 255 14.78 -8.66 -3.78
C TRP A 255 13.95 -9.89 -4.16
N THR A 256 14.26 -10.49 -5.30
CA THR A 256 13.33 -11.37 -6.00
C THR A 256 13.32 -12.81 -5.51
N SER A 257 14.02 -13.14 -4.42
CA SER A 257 13.90 -14.45 -3.76
C SER A 257 12.86 -14.48 -2.64
N SER A 258 12.41 -13.32 -2.16
CA SER A 258 11.46 -13.22 -1.05
C SER A 258 10.04 -13.57 -1.50
N VAL A 259 9.40 -14.44 -0.70
CA VAL A 259 8.03 -14.88 -0.92
C VAL A 259 7.07 -13.85 -0.36
N LEU A 260 6.02 -13.50 -1.12
CA LEU A 260 4.95 -12.62 -0.66
C LEU A 260 4.20 -13.25 0.52
N VAL A 261 3.97 -12.46 1.56
CA VAL A 261 3.15 -12.82 2.73
C VAL A 261 1.77 -12.18 2.63
N HIS A 262 1.72 -10.92 2.17
CA HIS A 262 0.49 -10.15 2.06
C HIS A 262 0.26 -9.71 0.59
N PRO A 263 -0.28 -10.59 -0.28
CA PRO A 263 -0.48 -10.28 -1.70
C PRO A 263 -1.40 -9.09 -1.95
N GLY A 264 -2.37 -8.84 -1.06
CA GLY A 264 -3.24 -7.67 -1.19
C GLY A 264 -2.52 -6.32 -1.03
N ALA A 265 -1.37 -6.28 -0.33
CA ALA A 265 -0.54 -5.06 -0.32
C ALA A 265 0.07 -4.79 -1.70
N VAL A 266 0.41 -5.83 -2.46
CA VAL A 266 0.86 -5.69 -3.86
C VAL A 266 -0.30 -5.22 -4.76
N GLN A 267 -1.53 -5.69 -4.49
CA GLN A 267 -2.70 -5.14 -5.18
C GLN A 267 -2.87 -3.66 -4.90
N SER A 268 -2.73 -3.22 -3.65
CA SER A 268 -2.76 -1.78 -3.31
C SER A 268 -1.69 -0.99 -4.06
N ILE A 269 -0.47 -1.54 -4.21
CA ILE A 269 0.58 -0.91 -5.03
C ILE A 269 0.13 -0.78 -6.49
N LEU A 270 -0.41 -1.85 -7.09
CA LEU A 270 -0.94 -1.82 -8.46
C LEU A 270 -2.09 -0.80 -8.59
N SER A 271 -3.01 -0.74 -7.61
CA SER A 271 -4.12 0.21 -7.60
C SER A 271 -3.68 1.66 -7.43
N LEU A 272 -2.60 1.93 -6.70
CA LEU A 272 -2.07 3.28 -6.45
C LEU A 272 -1.14 3.78 -7.56
N LEU A 273 -0.58 2.88 -8.38
CA LEU A 273 0.33 3.23 -9.48
C LEU A 273 -0.22 4.34 -10.39
N PRO A 274 -1.47 4.28 -10.89
CA PRO A 274 -2.00 5.33 -11.76
C PRO A 274 -2.25 6.65 -11.02
N SER A 275 -2.38 6.57 -9.70
CA SER A 275 -2.65 7.70 -8.82
C SER A 275 -1.39 8.49 -8.47
N ILE A 276 -0.20 8.02 -8.85
CA ILE A 276 1.03 8.80 -8.68
C ILE A 276 0.94 10.03 -9.59
N TYR A 277 1.08 11.23 -9.00
CA TYR A 277 0.91 12.50 -9.70
C TYR A 277 2.07 13.47 -9.44
N SER A 278 2.30 14.36 -10.41
CA SER A 278 3.24 15.47 -10.32
C SER A 278 2.91 16.48 -11.40
N GLU A 279 3.19 17.76 -11.16
CA GLU A 279 3.14 18.80 -12.19
C GLU A 279 4.20 18.55 -13.28
N ASN A 280 5.33 17.95 -12.89
CA ASN A 280 6.36 17.54 -13.83
C ASN A 280 6.07 16.12 -14.34
N VAL A 281 5.60 16.04 -15.59
CA VAL A 281 5.21 14.79 -16.25
C VAL A 281 6.36 13.79 -16.31
N LYS A 282 7.61 14.25 -16.49
CA LYS A 282 8.78 13.35 -16.51
C LYS A 282 8.96 12.59 -15.19
N TRP A 283 8.73 13.27 -14.06
CA TRP A 283 8.77 12.64 -12.74
C TRP A 283 7.60 11.67 -12.51
N LEU A 284 6.40 12.04 -12.96
CA LEU A 284 5.23 11.16 -12.93
C LEU A 284 5.51 9.86 -13.68
N VAL A 285 5.96 9.96 -14.93
CA VAL A 285 6.29 8.79 -15.78
C VAL A 285 7.37 7.94 -15.13
N SER A 286 8.43 8.56 -14.60
CA SER A 286 9.54 7.86 -13.96
C SER A 286 9.10 7.08 -12.71
N ALA A 287 8.27 7.67 -11.86
CA ALA A 287 7.78 7.03 -10.65
C ALA A 287 6.81 5.88 -10.94
N GLN A 288 5.88 6.06 -11.90
CA GLN A 288 5.00 4.98 -12.34
C GLN A 288 5.81 3.86 -13.01
N TYR A 289 6.82 4.19 -13.82
CA TYR A 289 7.71 3.20 -14.43
C TYR A 289 8.51 2.42 -13.40
N TYR A 290 9.07 3.09 -12.39
CA TYR A 290 9.73 2.44 -11.27
C TYR A 290 8.80 1.47 -10.54
N CYS A 291 7.55 1.87 -10.29
CA CYS A 291 6.53 1.01 -9.70
C CYS A 291 6.19 -0.19 -10.59
N GLY A 292 6.10 -0.01 -11.91
CA GLY A 292 5.93 -1.12 -12.87
C GLY A 292 7.09 -2.11 -12.82
N LEU A 293 8.32 -1.64 -12.72
CA LEU A 293 9.51 -2.49 -12.57
C LEU A 293 9.52 -3.24 -11.22
N LEU A 294 9.03 -2.61 -10.15
CA LEU A 294 8.84 -3.25 -8.85
C LEU A 294 7.86 -4.43 -8.94
N LEU A 295 6.70 -4.22 -9.57
CA LEU A 295 5.69 -5.26 -9.79
C LEU A 295 6.25 -6.41 -10.65
N LYS A 296 6.96 -6.09 -11.73
CA LYS A 296 7.69 -7.06 -12.56
C LYS A 296 8.64 -7.91 -11.72
N ALA A 297 9.41 -7.28 -10.83
CA ALA A 297 10.38 -7.97 -9.98
C ALA A 297 9.73 -8.89 -8.94
N LEU A 298 8.65 -8.44 -8.30
CA LEU A 298 7.89 -9.24 -7.32
C LEU A 298 7.33 -10.52 -7.92
N LEU A 299 7.06 -10.55 -9.23
CA LEU A 299 6.50 -11.70 -9.93
C LEU A 299 7.55 -12.62 -10.57
N LYS A 300 8.85 -12.42 -10.33
CA LYS A 300 9.86 -13.37 -10.81
C LYS A 300 9.70 -14.77 -10.18
N PRO A 301 9.44 -14.92 -8.86
CA PRO A 301 9.13 -16.22 -8.28
C PRO A 301 7.78 -16.74 -8.73
N GLU A 302 7.73 -18.01 -9.16
CA GLU A 302 6.48 -18.71 -9.48
C GLU A 302 5.50 -18.69 -8.30
N ARG A 303 6.00 -18.86 -7.07
CA ARG A 303 5.16 -18.79 -5.87
C ARG A 303 4.44 -17.46 -5.73
N ASN A 304 5.08 -16.35 -6.09
CA ASN A 304 4.44 -15.03 -6.04
C ASN A 304 3.38 -14.90 -7.14
N GLN A 305 3.60 -15.47 -8.32
CA GLN A 305 2.61 -15.52 -9.40
C GLN A 305 1.34 -16.28 -8.95
N GLN A 306 1.50 -17.43 -8.28
CA GLN A 306 0.39 -18.20 -7.72
C GLN A 306 -0.43 -17.39 -6.72
N LEU A 307 0.25 -16.73 -5.77
CA LEU A 307 -0.40 -15.90 -4.75
C LEU A 307 -1.15 -14.71 -5.36
N MET A 308 -0.57 -14.08 -6.39
CA MET A 308 -1.22 -12.95 -7.07
C MET A 308 -2.42 -13.38 -7.92
N CYS A 309 -2.40 -14.59 -8.49
CA CYS A 309 -3.58 -15.16 -9.18
C CYS A 309 -4.72 -15.45 -8.20
N GLN A 310 -4.42 -15.89 -6.97
CA GLN A 310 -5.44 -16.18 -5.94
C GLN A 310 -6.21 -14.93 -5.50
N VAL A 311 -5.59 -13.75 -5.59
CA VAL A 311 -6.24 -12.47 -5.29
C VAL A 311 -6.81 -11.78 -6.54
N ASP A 312 -6.81 -12.45 -7.70
CA ASP A 312 -7.36 -11.93 -8.96
C ASP A 312 -6.62 -10.68 -9.51
N MET A 313 -5.29 -10.64 -9.33
CA MET A 313 -4.45 -9.62 -9.95
C MET A 313 -4.59 -9.50 -11.47
N PRO A 314 -4.80 -10.56 -12.28
CA PRO A 314 -4.94 -10.41 -13.73
C PRO A 314 -6.16 -9.55 -14.10
N LYS A 315 -7.31 -9.77 -13.46
CA LYS A 315 -8.51 -8.94 -13.69
C LYS A 315 -8.22 -7.48 -13.35
N HIS A 316 -7.59 -7.24 -12.20
CA HIS A 316 -7.26 -5.89 -11.75
C HIS A 316 -6.25 -5.19 -12.68
N LEU A 317 -5.23 -5.91 -13.15
CA LEU A 317 -4.24 -5.42 -14.11
C LEU A 317 -4.90 -4.98 -15.42
N LEU A 318 -5.81 -5.80 -15.96
CA LEU A 318 -6.54 -5.48 -17.19
C LEU A 318 -7.45 -4.25 -17.02
N SER A 319 -8.10 -4.12 -15.85
CA SER A 319 -8.92 -2.93 -15.55
C SER A 319 -8.10 -1.63 -15.54
N ILE A 320 -6.89 -1.66 -14.97
CA ILE A 320 -6.03 -0.49 -14.82
C ILE A 320 -5.29 -0.13 -16.11
N ALA A 321 -4.88 -1.15 -16.87
CA ALA A 321 -3.99 -1.01 -18.03
C ALA A 321 -4.66 -1.31 -19.38
N SER A 322 -6.00 -1.37 -19.44
CA SER A 322 -6.75 -1.63 -20.67
C SER A 322 -6.29 -0.76 -21.84
N LYS A 323 -6.17 0.56 -21.63
CA LYS A 323 -5.68 1.52 -22.63
C LYS A 323 -4.19 1.34 -22.97
N LEU A 324 -3.38 0.96 -21.98
CA LEU A 324 -1.95 0.72 -22.16
C LEU A 324 -1.71 -0.44 -23.12
N PHE A 325 -2.46 -1.54 -23.01
CA PHE A 325 -2.31 -2.71 -23.89
C PHE A 325 -2.70 -2.43 -25.36
N LEU A 326 -3.37 -1.32 -25.64
CA LEU A 326 -3.69 -0.86 -27.00
C LEU A 326 -2.62 0.04 -27.62
N CYS A 327 -1.59 0.40 -26.85
CA CYS A 327 -0.51 1.25 -27.34
C CYS A 327 0.58 0.42 -28.02
N GLU A 328 1.11 0.94 -29.13
CA GLU A 328 2.29 0.35 -29.79
C GLU A 328 3.59 0.69 -29.05
N ASN A 329 3.67 1.88 -28.46
CA ASN A 329 4.87 2.38 -27.81
C ASN A 329 4.51 3.12 -26.51
N HIS A 330 4.93 2.54 -25.38
CA HIS A 330 4.74 3.09 -24.05
C HIS A 330 5.74 2.43 -23.07
N ILE A 331 6.39 3.21 -22.20
CA ILE A 331 7.46 2.71 -21.32
C ILE A 331 6.98 1.64 -20.32
N LEU A 332 5.74 1.76 -19.82
CA LEU A 332 5.10 0.74 -18.97
C LEU A 332 4.72 -0.56 -19.69
N LEU A 333 4.71 -0.57 -21.03
CA LEU A 333 4.17 -1.70 -21.80
C LEU A 333 4.96 -2.99 -21.54
N HIS A 334 6.30 -2.91 -21.53
CA HIS A 334 7.16 -4.09 -21.30
C HIS A 334 6.98 -4.68 -19.88
N PRO A 335 7.06 -3.90 -18.78
CA PRO A 335 6.75 -4.42 -17.45
C PRO A 335 5.34 -5.02 -17.35
N PHE A 336 4.32 -4.37 -17.92
CA PHE A 336 2.94 -4.83 -17.82
C PHE A 336 2.68 -6.09 -18.64
N TYR A 337 3.27 -6.22 -19.83
CA TYR A 337 3.22 -7.48 -20.59
C TYR A 337 3.89 -8.61 -19.84
N TYR A 338 5.06 -8.37 -19.23
CA TYR A 338 5.72 -9.39 -18.41
C TYR A 338 4.81 -9.85 -17.25
N VAL A 339 4.22 -8.91 -16.53
CA VAL A 339 3.28 -9.21 -15.42
C VAL A 339 2.10 -10.03 -15.94
N LEU A 340 1.46 -9.58 -17.03
CA LEU A 340 0.32 -10.28 -17.63
C LEU A 340 0.70 -11.68 -18.11
N GLU A 341 1.83 -11.84 -18.80
CA GLU A 341 2.34 -13.13 -19.31
C GLU A 341 2.56 -14.12 -18.16
N ARG A 342 3.23 -13.70 -17.08
CA ARG A 342 3.52 -14.57 -15.93
C ARG A 342 2.27 -15.01 -15.20
N LEU A 343 1.35 -14.08 -14.97
CA LEU A 343 0.05 -14.41 -14.37
C LEU A 343 -0.78 -15.31 -15.29
N SER A 344 -0.68 -15.10 -16.60
CA SER A 344 -1.44 -15.86 -17.58
C SER A 344 -0.97 -17.30 -17.71
N TYR A 345 0.35 -17.50 -17.69
CA TYR A 345 0.97 -18.82 -17.67
C TYR A 345 0.53 -19.62 -16.44
N GLN A 346 0.33 -18.95 -15.30
CA GLN A 346 0.00 -19.59 -14.06
C GLN A 346 -1.48 -20.00 -13.97
N SER A 347 -2.41 -19.05 -14.13
CA SER A 347 -3.84 -19.32 -13.95
C SER A 347 -4.74 -18.20 -14.49
N MET A 348 -4.66 -17.86 -15.78
CA MET A 348 -5.67 -16.98 -16.38
C MET A 348 -7.02 -17.68 -16.47
N GLN A 349 -8.06 -17.07 -15.90
CA GLN A 349 -9.43 -17.51 -16.04
C GLN A 349 -9.97 -17.19 -17.44
N PRO A 350 -10.89 -18.00 -18.00
CA PRO A 350 -11.49 -17.72 -19.30
C PRO A 350 -12.11 -16.31 -19.40
N SER A 351 -12.73 -15.82 -18.33
CA SER A 351 -13.29 -14.45 -18.27
C SER A 351 -12.23 -13.36 -18.48
N GLN A 352 -11.04 -13.52 -17.91
CA GLN A 352 -9.93 -12.58 -18.04
C GLN A 352 -9.33 -12.63 -19.47
N LEU A 353 -9.17 -13.84 -20.03
CA LEU A 353 -8.72 -14.00 -21.41
C LEU A 353 -9.68 -13.32 -22.38
N ARG A 354 -10.99 -13.54 -22.21
CA ARG A 354 -12.02 -12.87 -23.02
C ARG A 354 -11.94 -11.36 -22.86
N HIS A 355 -11.76 -10.84 -21.64
CA HIS A 355 -11.61 -9.40 -21.41
C HIS A 355 -10.40 -8.85 -22.18
N PHE A 356 -9.24 -9.51 -22.12
CA PHE A 356 -8.06 -9.11 -22.89
C PHE A 356 -8.29 -9.15 -24.40
N LEU A 357 -8.88 -10.24 -24.92
CA LEU A 357 -9.18 -10.40 -26.35
C LEU A 357 -10.19 -9.36 -26.87
N ARG A 358 -11.05 -8.82 -26.00
CA ARG A 358 -12.03 -7.78 -26.33
C ARG A 358 -11.43 -6.37 -26.37
N LEU A 359 -10.19 -6.17 -25.93
CA LEU A 359 -9.58 -4.85 -25.89
C LEU A 359 -9.48 -4.22 -27.29
N ASP A 360 -9.19 -5.02 -28.33
CA ASP A 360 -9.00 -4.54 -29.70
C ASP A 360 -9.68 -5.42 -30.77
N LEU A 361 -9.58 -4.98 -32.02
CA LEU A 361 -10.09 -5.67 -33.19
C LEU A 361 -9.40 -7.04 -33.34
N PRO A 362 -10.10 -8.07 -33.87
CA PRO A 362 -11.41 -8.01 -34.53
C PRO A 362 -12.60 -8.16 -33.56
N LEU A 363 -12.36 -8.40 -32.27
CA LEU A 363 -13.44 -8.70 -31.34
C LEU A 363 -14.12 -7.43 -30.86
N CYS A 364 -13.38 -6.45 -30.31
CA CYS A 364 -13.89 -5.14 -29.86
C CYS A 364 -15.33 -5.16 -29.31
N CYS A 365 -15.72 -6.20 -28.56
CA CYS A 365 -17.12 -6.47 -28.25
C CYS A 365 -17.39 -6.43 -26.76
N ARG A 366 -18.60 -5.99 -26.39
CA ARG A 366 -19.02 -5.91 -24.99
C ARG A 366 -18.98 -7.27 -24.30
N ASN A 367 -18.64 -7.21 -23.01
CA ASN A 367 -18.85 -8.33 -22.11
C ASN A 367 -20.36 -8.40 -21.76
N LEU A 368 -21.07 -9.39 -22.29
CA LEU A 368 -22.51 -9.57 -22.03
C LEU A 368 -22.83 -10.00 -20.59
N ASP A 369 -21.82 -10.45 -19.83
CA ASP A 369 -21.98 -11.00 -18.48
C ASP A 369 -21.82 -9.94 -17.37
N GLU A 370 -21.34 -8.73 -17.67
CA GLU A 370 -21.12 -7.64 -16.69
C GLU A 370 -22.22 -6.58 -16.81
N THR A 371 -23.16 -6.56 -15.85
CA THR A 371 -24.30 -5.64 -15.82
C THR A 371 -24.10 -4.39 -14.95
N GLU A 372 -23.00 -4.31 -14.19
CA GLU A 372 -22.68 -3.16 -13.34
C GLU A 372 -21.68 -2.24 -14.04
N ASN A 373 -22.01 -0.94 -14.14
CA ASN A 373 -21.23 0.10 -14.81
C ASN A 373 -21.00 -0.10 -16.32
N GLU A 374 -22.05 -0.32 -17.11
CA GLU A 374 -21.93 -0.37 -18.57
C GLU A 374 -21.26 0.90 -19.13
N GLU A 375 -20.06 0.76 -19.70
CA GLU A 375 -19.41 1.85 -20.44
C GLU A 375 -20.27 2.25 -21.67
N PRO A 376 -20.41 3.54 -22.00
CA PRO A 376 -21.16 3.98 -23.18
C PRO A 376 -20.59 3.39 -24.48
N ILE A 377 -21.46 3.12 -25.45
CA ILE A 377 -21.10 2.46 -26.72
C ILE A 377 -19.98 3.23 -27.43
N ARG A 378 -18.87 2.55 -27.75
CA ARG A 378 -17.75 3.16 -28.50
C ARG A 378 -18.06 3.16 -29.99
N SER A 379 -17.62 4.18 -30.73
CA SER A 379 -17.90 4.31 -32.18
C SER A 379 -17.31 3.20 -33.04
N ASN A 380 -16.33 2.47 -32.51
CA ASN A 380 -15.62 1.34 -33.12
C ASN A 380 -15.95 -0.02 -32.46
N GLU A 381 -16.98 -0.08 -31.61
CA GLU A 381 -17.37 -1.29 -30.90
C GLU A 381 -18.07 -2.27 -31.86
N GLY A 382 -17.56 -3.51 -31.91
CA GLY A 382 -18.15 -4.61 -32.65
C GLY A 382 -19.41 -5.15 -31.98
N GLY A 383 -20.27 -5.82 -32.75
CA GLY A 383 -21.45 -6.51 -32.19
C GLY A 383 -21.06 -7.55 -31.14
N PRO A 384 -21.96 -7.93 -30.23
CA PRO A 384 -21.64 -8.85 -29.15
C PRO A 384 -21.22 -10.21 -29.71
N VAL A 385 -19.95 -10.60 -29.49
CA VAL A 385 -19.44 -11.92 -29.86
C VAL A 385 -19.41 -12.82 -28.62
N PRO A 386 -20.21 -13.89 -28.59
CA PRO A 386 -20.08 -14.90 -27.54
C PRO A 386 -18.75 -15.65 -27.74
N LEU A 387 -17.78 -15.37 -26.88
CA LEU A 387 -16.56 -16.15 -26.74
C LEU A 387 -16.87 -17.27 -25.74
N GLN A 388 -17.21 -18.47 -26.24
CA GLN A 388 -17.45 -19.64 -25.38
C GLN A 388 -16.19 -20.06 -24.65
#